data_AF-A0A383DMR2-F1
#
_entry.id   AF-A0A383DMR2-F1
#
_cell.length_a   1.000
_cell.length_b   1.000
_cell.length_c   1.000
_cell.angle_alpha   90.00
_cell.angle_beta   90.00
_cell.angle_gamma   90.00
#
_symmetry.space_group_name_H-M   'P 1'
#
loop_
_entity.id
_entity.type
_entity.pdbx_description
1 polymer ?
#
loop_
_entity_poly.entity_id
_entity_poly.type
_entity_poly.pdbx_seq_one_letter_code
_entity_poly.pdbx_strand_id
1 'polypeptide(L)'
;LQIVTVANYVANGEDYESELIRINGASITSGTWPTSGSENLTISDDGGTSTVVMRIDSDMDIIGNPALLAAPPFDVQGIAGQYNDYQILPRYYTDLIQYQPQVVNVPTDYSTIQAALTAANATDTVLVQPGTYTENIIWPETNGIKLISAGDSSNTIIDGGGNTSVITIDLSSTTIDSNTIIDGFKITNGFASTKGGGIQLDSVSNMLIKNTLVENNSSSFYGGGMSCFYSSPN
;
A
#
# COMPACT_ATOMS: atom_id res chain seq x y z
N LEU A 1 -19.18 -4.10 -18.54
CA LEU A 1 -18.21 -4.34 -17.45
C LEU A 1 -18.69 -3.52 -16.26
N GLN A 2 -19.16 -4.19 -15.21
CA GLN A 2 -19.59 -3.54 -13.97
C GLN A 2 -18.47 -3.64 -12.93
N ILE A 3 -18.14 -2.55 -12.23
CA ILE A 3 -17.17 -2.59 -11.12
C ILE A 3 -17.97 -2.72 -9.83
N VAL A 4 -17.68 -3.76 -9.04
CA VAL A 4 -18.44 -4.10 -7.83
C VAL A 4 -17.48 -4.43 -6.69
N THR A 5 -17.92 -4.18 -5.45
CA THR A 5 -17.22 -4.70 -4.27
C THR A 5 -17.63 -6.14 -3.99
N VAL A 6 -16.82 -6.89 -3.24
CA VAL A 6 -17.17 -8.27 -2.84
C VAL A 6 -18.47 -8.28 -2.03
N ALA A 7 -18.59 -7.35 -1.06
CA ALA A 7 -19.79 -7.23 -0.23
C ALA A 7 -21.08 -7.05 -1.06
N ASN A 8 -21.03 -6.16 -2.05
CA ASN A 8 -22.18 -5.89 -2.91
C ASN A 8 -22.51 -7.07 -3.84
N TYR A 9 -21.48 -7.71 -4.39
CA TYR A 9 -21.69 -8.87 -5.26
C TYR A 9 -22.31 -10.04 -4.48
N VAL A 10 -21.82 -10.34 -3.28
CA VAL A 10 -22.35 -11.43 -2.45
C VAL A 10 -23.78 -11.14 -1.98
N ALA A 11 -24.11 -9.89 -1.67
CA ALA A 11 -25.45 -9.52 -1.21
C ALA A 11 -26.50 -9.52 -2.33
N ASN A 12 -26.09 -9.21 -3.57
CA ASN A 12 -27.00 -8.96 -4.69
C ASN A 12 -26.60 -9.77 -5.95
N GLY A 13 -26.05 -10.97 -5.77
CA GLY A 13 -25.40 -11.71 -6.86
C GLY A 13 -26.30 -12.01 -8.06
N GLU A 14 -27.61 -12.16 -7.85
CA GLU A 14 -28.61 -12.30 -8.91
C GLU A 14 -28.61 -11.13 -9.92
N ASP A 15 -28.31 -9.90 -9.46
CA ASP A 15 -28.29 -8.72 -10.33
C ASP A 15 -27.11 -8.75 -11.32
N TYR A 16 -26.14 -9.64 -11.10
CA TYR A 16 -24.92 -9.76 -11.89
C TYR A 16 -24.79 -11.12 -12.58
N GLU A 17 -25.77 -12.03 -12.45
CA GLU A 17 -25.65 -13.38 -13.00
C GLU A 17 -25.37 -13.36 -14.52
N SER A 18 -24.37 -14.14 -14.93
CA SER A 18 -23.88 -14.22 -16.32
C SER A 18 -23.30 -12.91 -16.87
N GLU A 19 -23.09 -11.90 -16.03
CA GLU A 19 -22.47 -10.66 -16.44
C GLU A 19 -20.96 -10.63 -16.21
N LEU A 20 -20.27 -9.81 -17.01
CA LEU A 20 -18.86 -9.52 -16.79
C LEU A 20 -18.72 -8.42 -15.73
N ILE A 21 -18.21 -8.83 -14.57
CA ILE A 21 -17.91 -7.94 -13.43
C ILE A 21 -16.40 -7.78 -13.25
N ARG A 22 -16.02 -6.74 -12.51
CA ARG A 22 -14.67 -6.48 -12.03
C ARG A 22 -14.69 -6.18 -10.54
N ILE A 23 -13.84 -6.84 -9.78
CA ILE A 23 -13.53 -6.50 -8.40
C ILE A 23 -12.13 -5.90 -8.41
N ASN A 24 -12.01 -4.66 -7.96
CA ASN A 24 -10.72 -3.99 -7.89
C ASN A 24 -10.05 -4.28 -6.55
N GLY A 25 -8.73 -4.34 -6.56
CA GLY A 25 -7.95 -4.44 -5.33
C GLY A 25 -8.20 -5.72 -4.52
N ALA A 26 -8.56 -6.83 -5.16
CA ALA A 26 -8.79 -8.10 -4.52
C ALA A 26 -7.47 -8.75 -4.04
N SER A 27 -7.55 -9.51 -2.96
CA SER A 27 -6.47 -10.32 -2.41
C SER A 27 -6.96 -11.75 -2.21
N ILE A 28 -6.09 -12.75 -2.38
CA ILE A 28 -6.44 -14.14 -2.07
C ILE A 28 -6.29 -14.34 -0.56
N THR A 29 -7.39 -14.68 0.10
CA THR A 29 -7.44 -14.91 1.56
C THR A 29 -7.35 -16.40 1.91
N SER A 30 -7.65 -17.30 0.97
CA SER A 30 -7.51 -18.75 1.14
C SER A 30 -7.44 -19.49 -0.20
N GLY A 31 -6.87 -20.69 -0.20
CA GLY A 31 -6.62 -21.51 -1.39
C GLY A 31 -5.21 -21.33 -1.94
N THR A 32 -4.81 -22.23 -2.84
CA THR A 32 -3.49 -22.22 -3.48
C THR A 32 -3.65 -22.08 -4.97
N TRP A 33 -2.88 -21.18 -5.58
CA TRP A 33 -2.90 -20.99 -7.02
C TRP A 33 -2.70 -22.33 -7.77
N PRO A 34 -3.62 -22.72 -8.66
CA PRO A 34 -3.54 -24.02 -9.32
C PRO A 34 -2.35 -24.09 -10.26
N THR A 35 -1.63 -25.22 -10.21
CA THR A 35 -0.62 -25.60 -11.21
C THR A 35 -1.14 -26.65 -12.19
N SER A 36 -2.24 -27.34 -11.83
CA SER A 36 -3.00 -28.26 -12.68
C SER A 36 -4.42 -28.40 -12.14
N GLY A 37 -5.39 -28.61 -13.03
CA GLY A 37 -6.80 -28.81 -12.64
C GLY A 37 -7.52 -27.56 -12.14
N SER A 38 -8.85 -27.58 -12.19
CA SER A 38 -9.67 -26.46 -11.71
C SER A 38 -9.54 -26.31 -10.20
N GLU A 39 -9.50 -25.08 -9.71
CA GLU A 39 -9.41 -24.78 -8.27
C GLU A 39 -10.27 -23.59 -7.86
N ASN A 40 -10.64 -23.56 -6.58
CA ASN A 40 -11.37 -22.45 -5.97
C ASN A 40 -10.42 -21.66 -5.06
N LEU A 41 -10.29 -20.36 -5.32
CA LEU A 41 -9.59 -19.42 -4.45
C LEU A 41 -10.62 -18.55 -3.74
N THR A 42 -10.40 -18.26 -2.46
CA THR A 42 -11.20 -17.27 -1.74
C THR A 42 -10.53 -15.92 -1.89
N ILE A 43 -11.27 -14.93 -2.35
CA ILE A 43 -10.77 -13.56 -2.52
C ILE A 43 -11.58 -12.54 -1.71
N SER A 44 -10.95 -11.40 -1.39
CA SER A 44 -11.56 -10.27 -0.70
C SER A 44 -10.95 -8.94 -1.15
N ASP A 45 -11.77 -7.89 -1.23
CA ASP A 45 -11.38 -6.49 -1.45
C ASP A 45 -11.38 -5.64 -0.15
N ASP A 46 -11.71 -6.24 0.99
CA ASP A 46 -11.91 -5.55 2.28
C ASP A 46 -11.20 -6.25 3.45
N GLY A 47 -10.07 -6.92 3.16
CA GLY A 47 -9.22 -7.57 4.16
C GLY A 47 -9.83 -8.85 4.76
N GLY A 48 -10.82 -9.44 4.09
CA GLY A 48 -11.48 -10.70 4.48
C GLY A 48 -12.81 -10.52 5.21
N THR A 49 -13.32 -9.28 5.34
CA THR A 49 -14.63 -9.03 5.95
C THR A 49 -15.75 -9.61 5.08
N SER A 50 -15.63 -9.45 3.77
CA SER A 50 -16.46 -10.06 2.74
C SER A 50 -15.58 -10.92 1.85
N THR A 51 -16.06 -12.11 1.50
CA THR A 51 -15.32 -13.03 0.63
C THR A 51 -16.20 -13.59 -0.47
N VAL A 52 -15.60 -13.87 -1.61
CA VAL A 52 -16.24 -14.58 -2.72
C VAL A 52 -15.28 -15.61 -3.31
N VAL A 53 -15.83 -16.66 -3.90
CA VAL A 53 -15.04 -17.66 -4.61
C VAL A 53 -14.62 -17.10 -5.96
N MET A 54 -13.31 -17.05 -6.22
CA MET A 54 -12.75 -16.96 -7.55
C MET A 54 -12.48 -18.38 -8.07
N ARG A 55 -13.27 -18.80 -9.04
CA ARG A 55 -13.15 -20.12 -9.68
C ARG A 55 -12.16 -20.04 -10.83
N ILE A 56 -11.03 -20.73 -10.69
CA ILE A 56 -10.08 -20.92 -11.79
C ILE A 56 -10.43 -22.23 -12.48
N ASP A 57 -10.97 -22.13 -13.69
CA ASP A 57 -11.31 -23.29 -14.50
C ASP A 57 -10.09 -23.77 -15.30
N SER A 58 -9.86 -25.08 -15.34
CA SER A 58 -8.75 -25.69 -16.08
C SER A 58 -8.88 -25.63 -17.58
N ASP A 59 -10.09 -25.38 -18.09
CA ASP A 59 -10.33 -25.20 -19.52
C ASP A 59 -10.03 -23.77 -19.98
N MET A 60 -9.66 -22.86 -19.07
CA MET A 60 -9.29 -21.48 -19.35
C MET A 60 -7.77 -21.28 -19.44
N ASP A 61 -7.33 -20.23 -20.14
CA ASP A 61 -5.91 -19.84 -20.27
C ASP A 61 -5.43 -19.11 -19.01
N ILE A 62 -5.46 -19.79 -17.86
CA ILE A 62 -5.00 -19.25 -16.57
C ILE A 62 -3.97 -20.20 -15.97
N ILE A 63 -4.26 -21.51 -16.00
CA ILE A 63 -3.35 -22.53 -15.48
C ILE A 63 -2.12 -22.64 -16.39
N GLY A 64 -0.95 -22.69 -15.78
CA GLY A 64 0.34 -22.72 -16.49
C GLY A 64 0.99 -21.35 -16.68
N ASN A 65 0.25 -20.27 -16.44
CA ASN A 65 0.82 -18.93 -16.28
C ASN A 65 1.37 -18.73 -14.85
N PRO A 66 2.35 -17.83 -14.65
CA PRO A 66 2.87 -17.52 -13.32
C PRO A 66 1.75 -17.14 -12.35
N ALA A 67 1.87 -17.57 -11.09
CA ALA A 67 0.94 -17.11 -10.08
C ALA A 67 1.14 -15.60 -9.88
N LEU A 68 0.06 -14.82 -9.87
CA LEU A 68 0.09 -13.40 -9.47
C LEU A 68 0.33 -13.20 -7.96
N LEU A 69 0.71 -14.27 -7.27
CA LEU A 69 0.76 -14.45 -5.82
C LEU A 69 1.86 -13.68 -5.07
N ALA A 70 2.57 -12.75 -5.72
CA ALA A 70 3.60 -11.98 -5.04
C ALA A 70 3.24 -10.48 -5.03
N ALA A 71 2.28 -10.13 -4.17
CA ALA A 71 1.92 -8.81 -3.59
C ALA A 71 2.01 -7.59 -4.53
N PRO A 72 0.89 -6.95 -4.91
CA PRO A 72 -0.15 -6.35 -4.04
C PRO A 72 -1.57 -6.89 -4.39
N PRO A 73 -2.67 -6.33 -3.85
CA PRO A 73 -4.00 -6.58 -4.38
C PRO A 73 -4.06 -6.46 -5.91
N PHE A 74 -4.88 -7.28 -6.57
CA PHE A 74 -5.06 -7.35 -8.01
C PHE A 74 -6.52 -7.08 -8.36
N ASP A 75 -6.78 -6.51 -9.53
CA ASP A 75 -8.15 -6.50 -10.03
C ASP A 75 -8.44 -7.84 -10.69
N VAL A 76 -9.63 -8.37 -10.47
CA VAL A 76 -10.12 -9.55 -11.16
C VAL A 76 -11.34 -9.18 -11.98
N GLN A 77 -11.30 -9.53 -13.25
CA GLN A 77 -12.47 -9.56 -14.12
C GLN A 77 -12.94 -11.01 -14.26
N GLY A 78 -14.23 -11.20 -14.41
CA GLY A 78 -14.78 -12.53 -14.61
C GLY A 78 -16.27 -12.51 -14.77
N ILE A 79 -16.80 -13.64 -15.24
CA ILE A 79 -18.24 -13.83 -15.32
C ILE A 79 -18.75 -14.13 -13.92
N ALA A 80 -19.68 -13.32 -13.44
CA ALA A 80 -20.42 -13.62 -12.23
C ALA A 80 -21.32 -14.83 -12.47
N GLY A 81 -21.24 -15.81 -11.59
CA GLY A 81 -22.02 -17.03 -11.67
C GLY A 81 -22.28 -17.61 -10.29
N GLN A 82 -22.92 -18.75 -10.26
CA GLN A 82 -23.23 -19.46 -9.03
C GLN A 82 -23.02 -20.96 -9.18
N TYR A 83 -22.69 -21.61 -8.07
CA TYR A 83 -22.75 -23.07 -7.96
C TYR A 83 -23.57 -23.46 -6.73
N ASN A 84 -22.94 -23.43 -5.55
CA ASN A 84 -23.65 -23.44 -4.27
C ASN A 84 -23.77 -22.02 -3.69
N ASP A 85 -22.72 -21.22 -3.91
CA ASP A 85 -22.62 -19.80 -3.58
C ASP A 85 -22.20 -19.01 -4.83
N TYR A 86 -22.28 -17.68 -4.76
CA TYR A 86 -21.78 -16.79 -5.83
C TYR A 86 -20.28 -16.93 -6.01
N GLN A 87 -19.85 -16.87 -7.27
CA GLN A 87 -18.46 -17.01 -7.67
C GLN A 87 -18.17 -16.14 -8.90
N ILE A 88 -16.94 -15.62 -8.95
CA ILE A 88 -16.41 -14.97 -10.14
C ILE A 88 -15.57 -15.97 -10.93
N LEU A 89 -15.79 -16.06 -12.24
CA LEU A 89 -15.09 -16.94 -13.16
C LEU A 89 -14.24 -16.12 -14.15
N PRO A 90 -12.96 -15.84 -13.86
CA PRO A 90 -12.04 -15.28 -14.84
C PRO A 90 -11.90 -16.23 -16.04
N ARG A 91 -11.82 -15.67 -17.24
CA ARG A 91 -11.79 -16.45 -18.50
C ARG A 91 -10.40 -16.53 -19.11
N TYR A 92 -9.58 -15.51 -18.85
CA TYR A 92 -8.23 -15.39 -19.38
C TYR A 92 -7.27 -14.95 -18.27
N TYR A 93 -5.99 -15.30 -18.38
CA TYR A 93 -4.97 -14.78 -17.46
C TYR A 93 -4.95 -13.24 -17.42
N THR A 94 -5.26 -12.59 -18.54
CA THR A 94 -5.38 -11.12 -18.64
C THR A 94 -6.58 -10.53 -17.91
N ASP A 95 -7.55 -11.35 -17.50
CA ASP A 95 -8.64 -10.90 -16.62
C ASP A 95 -8.14 -10.65 -15.19
N LEU A 96 -6.95 -11.14 -14.86
CA LEU A 96 -6.28 -10.92 -13.59
C LEU A 96 -5.21 -9.85 -13.76
N ILE A 97 -5.53 -8.66 -13.28
CA ILE A 97 -4.76 -7.45 -13.55
C ILE A 97 -4.01 -7.11 -12.27
N GLN A 98 -2.74 -7.53 -12.24
CA GLN A 98 -1.86 -7.19 -11.13
C GLN A 98 -1.67 -5.68 -11.06
N TYR A 99 -1.84 -5.12 -9.86
CA TYR A 99 -1.46 -3.74 -9.61
C TYR A 99 0.02 -3.56 -9.96
N GLN A 100 0.30 -2.66 -10.90
CA GLN A 100 1.66 -2.29 -11.25
C GLN A 100 2.08 -1.10 -10.39
N PRO A 101 3.25 -1.16 -9.71
CA PRO A 101 3.78 -0.04 -8.95
C PRO A 101 3.71 1.26 -9.75
N GLN A 102 3.07 2.28 -9.18
CA GLN A 102 2.98 3.60 -9.78
C GLN A 102 4.05 4.53 -9.20
N VAL A 103 4.45 5.52 -10.00
CA VAL A 103 5.25 6.65 -9.53
C VAL A 103 4.31 7.83 -9.37
N VAL A 104 4.07 8.23 -8.12
CA VAL A 104 3.27 9.39 -7.75
C VAL A 104 4.21 10.59 -7.57
N ASN A 105 4.13 11.57 -8.46
CA ASN A 105 5.03 12.72 -8.50
C ASN A 105 4.52 13.85 -7.62
N VAL A 106 5.36 14.32 -6.72
CA VAL A 106 5.11 15.54 -5.93
C VAL A 106 6.05 16.64 -6.43
N PRO A 107 5.56 17.83 -6.82
CA PRO A 107 4.19 18.33 -6.62
C PRO A 107 3.21 18.13 -7.79
N THR A 108 3.61 17.47 -8.89
CA THR A 108 2.84 17.45 -10.15
C THR A 108 1.50 16.73 -10.04
N ASP A 109 1.47 15.53 -9.45
CA ASP A 109 0.26 14.72 -9.29
C ASP A 109 -0.50 15.12 -8.01
N TYR A 110 0.25 15.43 -6.95
CA TYR A 110 -0.28 15.97 -5.69
C TYR A 110 0.58 17.12 -5.21
N SER A 111 -0.04 18.21 -4.76
CA SER A 111 0.68 19.40 -4.28
C SER A 111 1.46 19.20 -2.99
N THR A 112 1.22 18.12 -2.24
CA THR A 112 1.84 17.83 -0.93
C THR A 112 2.28 16.37 -0.83
N ILE A 113 3.28 16.11 0.00
CA ILE A 113 3.79 14.76 0.27
C ILE A 113 2.74 13.94 1.00
N GLN A 114 2.05 14.51 1.98
CA GLN A 114 1.00 13.81 2.72
C GLN A 114 -0.12 13.30 1.81
N ALA A 115 -0.59 14.11 0.85
CA ALA A 115 -1.67 13.72 -0.05
C ALA A 115 -1.24 12.58 -0.98
N ALA A 116 0.00 12.61 -1.48
CA ALA A 116 0.56 11.53 -2.28
C ALA A 116 0.69 10.23 -1.49
N LEU A 117 1.18 10.28 -0.25
CA LEU A 117 1.27 9.11 0.62
C LEU A 117 -0.10 8.51 0.96
N THR A 118 -1.10 9.37 1.24
CA THR A 118 -2.47 8.91 1.51
C THR A 118 -3.12 8.24 0.29
N ALA A 119 -2.72 8.60 -0.93
CA ALA A 119 -3.23 8.01 -2.16
C ALA A 119 -2.43 6.78 -2.65
N ALA A 120 -1.20 6.61 -2.17
CA ALA A 120 -0.31 5.55 -2.61
C ALA A 120 -0.74 4.18 -2.07
N ASN A 121 -0.70 3.17 -2.93
CA ASN A 121 -0.89 1.78 -2.58
C ASN A 121 0.44 1.12 -2.17
N ALA A 122 0.35 -0.07 -1.59
CA ALA A 122 1.54 -0.91 -1.39
C ALA A 122 2.33 -1.04 -2.69
N THR A 123 3.66 -0.97 -2.61
CA THR A 123 4.65 -0.98 -3.71
C THR A 123 4.83 0.32 -4.50
N ASP A 124 3.94 1.31 -4.35
CA ASP A 124 4.08 2.60 -5.03
C ASP A 124 5.33 3.36 -4.58
N THR A 125 5.79 4.24 -5.47
CA THR A 125 6.83 5.21 -5.17
C THR A 125 6.25 6.62 -5.20
N VAL A 126 6.27 7.29 -4.04
CA VAL A 126 6.06 8.74 -3.95
C VAL A 126 7.41 9.41 -4.27
N LEU A 127 7.53 9.96 -5.48
CA LEU A 127 8.73 10.62 -5.98
C LEU A 127 8.62 12.14 -5.80
N VAL A 128 9.42 12.68 -4.89
CA VAL A 128 9.35 14.09 -4.48
C VAL A 128 10.43 14.90 -5.18
N GLN A 129 10.04 15.90 -5.96
CA GLN A 129 10.96 16.80 -6.64
C GLN A 129 11.69 17.73 -5.65
N PRO A 130 12.92 18.21 -5.95
CA PRO A 130 13.63 19.17 -5.11
C PRO A 130 12.78 20.39 -4.74
N GLY A 131 12.85 20.78 -3.48
CA GLY A 131 12.01 21.82 -2.90
C GLY A 131 11.97 21.74 -1.37
N THR A 132 11.34 22.75 -0.76
CA THR A 132 11.04 22.74 0.67
C THR A 132 9.53 22.53 0.86
N TYR A 133 9.19 21.46 1.56
CA TYR A 133 7.83 21.04 1.87
C TYR A 133 7.63 21.26 3.37
N THR A 134 6.87 22.29 3.75
CA THR A 134 6.53 22.54 5.15
C THR A 134 5.32 21.68 5.53
N GLU A 135 5.59 20.49 6.07
CA GLU A 135 4.59 19.46 6.37
C GLU A 135 5.00 18.67 7.62
N ASN A 136 4.01 18.10 8.32
CA ASN A 136 4.20 17.09 9.35
C ASN A 136 3.50 15.81 8.88
N ILE A 137 4.29 14.85 8.41
CA ILE A 137 3.82 13.64 7.73
C ILE A 137 3.37 12.60 8.76
N ILE A 138 2.16 12.10 8.58
CA ILE A 138 1.63 10.91 9.24
C ILE A 138 1.62 9.79 8.19
N TRP A 139 2.41 8.76 8.44
CA TRP A 139 2.50 7.62 7.53
C TRP A 139 1.16 6.87 7.48
N PRO A 140 0.67 6.48 6.30
CA PRO A 140 -0.60 5.75 6.17
C PRO A 140 -0.49 4.34 6.78
N GLU A 141 -1.64 3.72 7.08
CA GLU A 141 -1.74 2.30 7.45
C GLU A 141 -1.49 1.40 6.21
N THR A 142 -0.32 1.56 5.59
CA THR A 142 0.05 0.89 4.33
C THR A 142 1.55 0.61 4.33
N ASN A 143 1.89 -0.68 4.28
CA ASN A 143 3.26 -1.15 4.12
C ASN A 143 3.66 -1.21 2.63
N GLY A 144 4.94 -1.00 2.35
CA GLY A 144 5.55 -1.17 1.03
C GLY A 144 5.62 0.08 0.16
N ILE A 145 5.20 1.24 0.67
CA ILE A 145 5.35 2.52 -0.03
C ILE A 145 6.81 2.98 0.05
N LYS A 146 7.33 3.51 -1.05
CA LYS A 146 8.67 4.11 -1.12
C LYS A 146 8.52 5.62 -1.24
N LEU A 147 8.94 6.35 -0.23
CA LEU A 147 9.08 7.80 -0.27
C LEU A 147 10.50 8.14 -0.70
N ILE A 148 10.67 8.68 -1.91
CA ILE A 148 11.99 8.89 -2.52
C ILE A 148 12.10 10.33 -3.02
N SER A 149 13.21 10.98 -2.68
CA SER A 149 13.61 12.25 -3.28
C SER A 149 14.14 12.04 -4.70
N ALA A 150 13.66 12.84 -5.66
CA ALA A 150 14.26 12.93 -7.00
C ALA A 150 15.58 13.72 -7.02
N GLY A 151 15.88 14.43 -5.93
CA GLY A 151 17.15 15.11 -5.68
C GLY A 151 17.96 14.38 -4.61
N ASP A 152 18.34 15.12 -3.57
CA ASP A 152 19.05 14.57 -2.40
C ASP A 152 18.74 15.39 -1.14
N SER A 153 19.36 15.01 -0.02
CA SER A 153 19.17 15.70 1.26
C SER A 153 19.74 17.12 1.28
N SER A 154 20.44 17.60 0.25
CA SER A 154 20.83 19.01 0.17
C SER A 154 19.69 19.90 -0.33
N ASN A 155 18.75 19.37 -1.12
CA ASN A 155 17.77 20.16 -1.88
C ASN A 155 16.31 19.66 -1.84
N THR A 156 16.02 18.49 -1.27
CA THR A 156 14.65 18.02 -0.98
C THR A 156 14.44 17.98 0.53
N ILE A 157 13.70 18.96 1.03
CA ILE A 157 13.61 19.28 2.46
C ILE A 157 12.16 19.11 2.91
N ILE A 158 11.95 18.31 3.96
CA ILE A 158 10.70 18.27 4.71
C ILE A 158 10.93 19.05 6.01
N ASP A 159 10.23 20.16 6.15
CA ASP A 159 10.33 21.10 7.26
C ASP A 159 9.10 21.00 8.17
N GLY A 160 9.29 20.55 9.41
CA GLY A 160 8.20 20.33 10.37
C GLY A 160 7.64 21.59 11.04
N GLY A 161 8.15 22.79 10.70
CA GLY A 161 7.64 24.08 11.16
C GLY A 161 7.75 24.35 12.67
N GLY A 162 8.44 23.51 13.43
CA GLY A 162 8.60 23.59 14.88
C GLY A 162 7.37 23.15 15.67
N ASN A 163 6.47 22.36 15.08
CA ASN A 163 5.17 22.03 15.68
C ASN A 163 5.12 20.64 16.33
N THR A 164 5.49 19.61 15.58
CA THR A 164 5.49 18.19 15.98
C THR A 164 6.62 17.46 15.25
N SER A 165 6.68 16.14 15.34
CA SER A 165 7.53 15.30 14.50
C SER A 165 7.37 15.65 13.02
N VAL A 166 8.46 15.67 12.26
CA VAL A 166 8.38 15.87 10.80
C VAL A 166 7.76 14.64 10.13
N ILE A 167 8.12 13.44 10.57
CA ILE A 167 7.52 12.17 10.13
C ILE A 167 7.14 11.34 11.35
N THR A 168 5.89 10.88 11.39
CA THR A 168 5.37 9.97 12.41
C THR A 168 4.88 8.68 11.76
N ILE A 169 5.40 7.55 12.23
CA ILE A 169 4.88 6.20 11.96
C ILE A 169 4.44 5.62 13.30
N ASP A 170 3.13 5.58 13.52
CA ASP A 170 2.49 5.06 14.72
C ASP A 170 1.21 4.35 14.27
N LEU A 171 1.40 3.10 13.83
CA LEU A 171 0.35 2.31 13.19
C LEU A 171 -0.24 1.30 14.16
N SER A 172 -1.55 1.13 14.07
CA SER A 172 -2.33 0.29 14.97
C SER A 172 -2.68 -1.07 14.37
N SER A 173 -2.72 -1.15 13.03
CA SER A 173 -3.24 -2.31 12.31
C SER A 173 -2.25 -2.94 11.33
N THR A 174 -1.21 -2.18 10.95
CA THR A 174 -0.24 -2.59 9.93
C THR A 174 1.18 -2.58 10.48
N THR A 175 1.93 -3.66 10.24
CA THR A 175 3.37 -3.70 10.51
C THR A 175 4.13 -3.19 9.29
N ILE A 176 5.00 -2.19 9.50
CA ILE A 176 5.93 -1.73 8.48
C ILE A 176 7.17 -2.62 8.46
N ASP A 177 7.57 -3.05 7.25
CA ASP A 177 8.74 -3.88 7.00
C ASP A 177 9.78 -3.20 6.06
N SER A 178 10.78 -3.97 5.64
CA SER A 178 11.87 -3.52 4.76
C SER A 178 11.44 -3.13 3.34
N ASN A 179 10.19 -3.40 2.95
CA ASN A 179 9.65 -2.96 1.66
C ASN A 179 9.26 -1.47 1.68
N THR A 180 9.15 -0.88 2.87
CA THR A 180 8.93 0.54 3.07
C THR A 180 10.26 1.28 3.14
N ILE A 181 10.36 2.38 2.39
CA ILE A 181 11.63 3.12 2.23
C ILE A 181 11.39 4.63 2.39
N ILE A 182 12.28 5.29 3.12
CA ILE A 182 12.51 6.74 3.04
C ILE A 182 13.93 6.98 2.52
N ASP A 183 14.06 7.70 1.40
CA ASP A 183 15.34 7.89 0.72
C ASP A 183 15.58 9.34 0.26
N GLY A 184 16.72 9.90 0.66
CA GLY A 184 17.27 11.12 0.03
C GLY A 184 16.68 12.44 0.52
N PHE A 185 16.14 12.50 1.74
CA PHE A 185 15.52 13.73 2.28
C PHE A 185 16.39 14.44 3.30
N LYS A 186 16.20 15.75 3.45
CA LYS A 186 16.48 16.45 4.71
C LYS A 186 15.22 16.54 5.52
N ILE A 187 15.30 16.13 6.77
CA ILE A 187 14.22 16.18 7.74
C ILE A 187 14.63 17.15 8.83
N THR A 188 13.92 18.27 8.93
CA THR A 188 14.36 19.39 9.76
C THR A 188 13.23 20.16 10.43
N ASN A 189 13.60 20.96 11.42
CA ASN A 189 12.71 21.88 12.13
C ASN A 189 11.45 21.20 12.70
N GLY A 190 11.56 19.96 13.16
CA GLY A 190 10.52 19.31 13.93
C GLY A 190 10.72 19.51 15.44
N PHE A 191 9.61 19.62 16.18
CA PHE A 191 9.61 19.79 17.63
C PHE A 191 8.56 18.87 18.25
N ALA A 192 8.96 17.74 18.82
CA ALA A 192 8.04 16.80 19.45
C ALA A 192 7.93 17.04 20.97
N SER A 193 6.72 16.96 21.50
CA SER A 193 6.51 17.04 22.95
C SER A 193 7.00 15.80 23.69
N THR A 194 7.18 14.66 23.02
CA THR A 194 7.55 13.38 23.63
C THR A 194 8.61 12.62 22.84
N LYS A 195 8.33 12.17 21.62
CA LYS A 195 9.18 11.26 20.83
C LYS A 195 9.55 11.86 19.48
N GLY A 196 10.84 11.85 19.12
CA GLY A 196 11.29 11.96 17.74
C GLY A 196 10.91 13.28 17.07
N GLY A 197 11.64 14.36 17.33
CA GLY A 197 11.38 15.65 16.67
C GLY A 197 11.48 15.57 15.15
N GLY A 198 12.45 14.83 14.61
CA GLY A 198 12.54 14.57 13.17
C GLY A 198 11.63 13.41 12.78
N ILE A 199 11.98 12.20 13.24
CA ILE A 199 11.27 10.97 12.91
C ILE A 199 10.83 10.24 14.19
N GLN A 200 9.56 9.93 14.31
CA GLN A 200 9.02 9.04 15.33
C GLN A 200 8.63 7.71 14.69
N LEU A 201 9.17 6.61 15.21
CA LEU A 201 8.83 5.24 14.81
C LEU A 201 8.28 4.47 16.01
N ASP A 202 7.09 3.91 15.85
CA ASP A 202 6.46 2.99 16.80
C ASP A 202 6.10 1.68 16.08
N SER A 203 6.54 0.55 16.64
CA SER A 203 6.27 -0.80 16.12
C SER A 203 6.69 -1.06 14.65
N VAL A 204 7.78 -0.42 14.20
CA VAL A 204 8.33 -0.55 12.84
C VAL A 204 9.51 -1.53 12.82
N SER A 205 9.46 -2.54 11.94
CA SER A 205 10.53 -3.55 11.83
C SER A 205 11.27 -3.43 10.51
N ASN A 206 12.59 -3.32 10.51
CA ASN A 206 13.45 -3.41 9.31
C ASN A 206 13.22 -2.39 8.17
N MET A 207 12.37 -1.37 8.37
CA MET A 207 12.18 -0.28 7.41
C MET A 207 13.52 0.36 7.02
N LEU A 208 13.70 0.70 5.74
CA LEU A 208 14.95 1.32 5.27
C LEU A 208 14.85 2.84 5.30
N ILE A 209 15.74 3.49 6.06
CA ILE A 209 15.91 4.95 6.05
C ILE A 209 17.34 5.26 5.62
N LYS A 210 17.51 5.72 4.37
CA LYS A 210 18.84 5.89 3.77
C LYS A 210 19.00 7.23 3.07
N ASN A 211 20.26 7.65 2.89
CA ASN A 211 20.65 8.94 2.29
C ASN A 211 19.91 10.16 2.87
N THR A 212 19.40 10.04 4.09
CA THR A 212 18.52 11.02 4.73
C THR A 212 19.28 11.74 5.82
N LEU A 213 19.24 13.07 5.79
CA LEU A 213 19.86 13.95 6.78
C LEU A 213 18.79 14.39 7.78
N VAL A 214 18.93 13.98 9.04
CA VAL A 214 18.02 14.38 10.12
C VAL A 214 18.74 15.39 11.01
N GLU A 215 18.43 16.69 10.86
CA GLU A 215 19.14 17.77 11.55
C GLU A 215 18.20 18.89 12.04
N ASN A 216 18.62 19.62 13.06
CA ASN A 216 17.86 20.74 13.65
C ASN A 216 16.44 20.35 14.08
N ASN A 217 16.31 19.15 14.65
CA ASN A 217 15.06 18.66 15.24
C ASN A 217 15.21 18.52 16.75
N SER A 218 14.13 18.78 17.48
CA SER A 218 14.12 18.80 18.95
C SER A 218 12.97 17.98 19.51
N SER A 219 13.17 17.41 20.70
CA SER A 219 12.14 16.70 21.45
C SER A 219 12.36 16.92 22.95
N SER A 220 11.27 17.02 23.71
CA SER A 220 11.34 17.26 25.16
C SER A 220 11.79 16.04 25.97
N PHE A 221 11.60 14.80 25.47
CA PHE A 221 11.90 13.59 26.26
C PHE A 221 12.76 12.56 25.51
N TYR A 222 12.36 12.15 24.30
CA TYR A 222 13.05 11.11 23.54
C TYR A 222 13.51 11.61 22.19
N GLY A 223 14.83 11.49 21.93
CA GLY A 223 15.50 11.66 20.64
C GLY A 223 15.04 12.85 19.78
N GLY A 224 15.79 13.96 19.77
CA GLY A 224 15.46 15.12 18.92
C GLY A 224 15.44 14.78 17.43
N GLY A 225 16.44 14.04 16.94
CA GLY A 225 16.49 13.58 15.55
C GLY A 225 15.50 12.46 15.26
N MET A 226 15.67 11.32 15.93
CA MET A 226 14.82 10.14 15.71
C MET A 226 14.56 9.42 17.02
N SER A 227 13.36 8.87 17.19
CA SER A 227 12.98 7.99 18.30
C SER A 227 12.39 6.69 17.76
N CYS A 228 12.91 5.56 18.23
CA CYS A 228 12.47 4.22 17.87
C CYS A 228 11.87 3.54 19.11
N PHE A 229 10.57 3.27 19.09
CA PHE A 229 9.86 2.55 20.15
C PHE A 229 9.34 1.23 19.60
N TYR A 230 9.71 0.11 20.24
CA TYR A 230 9.47 -1.24 19.70
C TYR A 230 9.83 -1.39 18.21
N SER A 231 10.86 -0.65 17.77
CA SER A 231 11.21 -0.48 16.36
C SER A 231 12.68 -0.78 16.08
N SER A 232 12.97 -1.30 14.90
CA SER A 232 14.31 -1.65 14.43
C SER A 232 14.52 -1.29 12.94
N PRO A 233 14.58 0.00 12.57
CA PRO A 233 14.87 0.42 11.20
C PRO A 233 16.33 0.12 10.81
N ASN A 234 16.61 0.05 9.51
CA ASN A 234 17.95 -0.14 8.93
C ASN A 234 18.39 1.08 8.09
#